data_AF-A0A963L5K7-F1
#
_entry.id   AF-A0A963L5K7-F1
#
_cell.length_a   1.000
_cell.length_b   1.000
_cell.length_c   1.000
_cell.angle_alpha   90.00
_cell.angle_beta   90.00
_cell.angle_gamma   90.00
#
_symmetry.space_group_name_H-M   'P 1'
#
loop_
_entity.id
_entity.type
_entity.pdbx_description
1 polymer ?
#
loop_
_entity_poly.entity_id
_entity_poly.type
_entity_poly.pdbx_seq_one_letter_code
_entity_poly.pdbx_strand_id
1 'polypeptide(L)'
;MNSMPEQSRSPSRLAALETMSPAYFGLVMSTGIVSLAANLLDMVLLAQSLFVLNIVFYPVLWVLYALRLKHYRRAMLLDLSDHLRGPGFFTLVAATSLLGSQSLLLADSVPTALAFWVLALLLWVGLTYTFFTLLTVKEHKPPLNEGINGGWLLAVVATQSLAVLSALLAARIGQPGKLELNFFALSMWLWGGMLYIWMISLIFYRYTFFRFSPADLAPPYWINMG
;
A
#
# COMPACT_ATOMS: atom_id res chain seq x y z
N MET A 1 -0.91 46.55 -23.20
CA MET A 1 -0.50 45.28 -23.82
C MET A 1 -1.13 44.18 -22.98
N ASN A 2 -2.26 43.64 -23.42
CA ASN A 2 -3.08 42.69 -22.65
C ASN A 2 -2.35 41.34 -22.55
N SER A 3 -1.91 40.99 -21.35
CA SER A 3 -1.48 39.63 -21.02
C SER A 3 -2.68 38.71 -21.04
N MET A 4 -2.74 37.82 -22.04
CA MET A 4 -3.74 36.77 -22.12
C MET A 4 -3.58 35.82 -20.91
N PRO A 5 -4.67 35.34 -20.29
CA PRO A 5 -4.58 34.32 -19.26
C PRO A 5 -4.17 32.98 -19.89
N GLU A 6 -3.16 32.32 -19.31
CA GLU A 6 -2.78 30.95 -19.62
C GLU A 6 -4.00 30.03 -19.50
N GLN A 7 -4.51 29.54 -20.63
CA GLN A 7 -5.50 28.47 -20.63
C GLN A 7 -4.84 27.21 -20.08
N SER A 8 -5.20 26.84 -18.84
CA SER A 8 -4.86 25.55 -18.24
C SER A 8 -5.52 24.44 -19.06
N ARG A 9 -4.82 23.94 -20.08
CA ARG A 9 -5.24 22.74 -20.81
C ARG A 9 -5.26 21.59 -19.82
N SER A 10 -6.46 21.06 -19.53
CA SER A 10 -6.60 19.81 -18.79
C SER A 10 -5.67 18.78 -19.42
N PRO A 11 -4.76 18.15 -18.65
CA PRO A 11 -3.83 17.17 -19.21
C PRO A 11 -4.63 16.11 -19.95
N SER A 12 -4.15 15.72 -21.14
CA SER A 12 -4.76 14.62 -21.88
C SER A 12 -4.85 13.40 -20.96
N ARG A 13 -5.86 12.53 -21.14
CA ARG A 13 -6.03 11.32 -20.30
C ARG A 13 -4.76 10.46 -20.23
N LEU A 14 -3.94 10.51 -21.29
CA LEU A 14 -2.62 9.88 -21.35
C LEU A 14 -1.58 10.58 -20.44
N ALA A 15 -1.52 11.90 -20.43
CA ALA A 15 -0.65 12.66 -19.53
C ALA A 15 -1.03 12.45 -18.05
N ALA A 16 -2.32 12.29 -17.73
CA ALA A 16 -2.76 11.99 -16.37
C ALA A 16 -2.27 10.61 -15.85
N LEU A 17 -2.07 9.63 -16.74
CA LEU A 17 -1.51 8.32 -16.37
C LEU A 17 -0.03 8.41 -16.00
N GLU A 18 0.72 9.31 -16.63
CA GLU A 18 2.14 9.52 -16.34
C GLU A 18 2.35 10.03 -14.91
N THR A 19 1.55 11.02 -14.51
CA THR A 19 1.63 11.69 -13.19
C THR A 19 0.82 10.98 -12.10
N MET A 20 0.26 9.81 -12.38
CA MET A 20 -0.57 9.06 -11.46
C MET A 20 0.23 8.65 -10.20
N SER A 21 -0.33 8.93 -9.00
CA SER A 21 0.32 8.62 -7.73
C SER A 21 0.59 7.12 -7.56
N PRO A 22 1.80 6.71 -7.14
CA PRO A 22 2.08 5.31 -6.77
C PRO A 22 1.22 4.76 -5.63
N ALA A 23 0.59 5.62 -4.84
CA ALA A 23 -0.22 5.26 -3.68
C ALA A 23 -1.73 5.11 -3.98
N TYR A 24 -2.17 5.08 -5.25
CA TYR A 24 -3.59 5.03 -5.60
C TYR A 24 -4.31 3.77 -5.11
N PHE A 25 -3.60 2.64 -4.94
CA PHE A 25 -4.17 1.46 -4.28
C PHE A 25 -4.56 1.70 -2.81
N GLY A 26 -4.13 2.82 -2.22
CA GLY A 26 -4.66 3.34 -0.96
C GLY A 26 -6.17 3.52 -0.95
N LEU A 27 -6.81 3.75 -2.11
CA LEU A 27 -8.28 3.76 -2.25
C LEU A 27 -8.89 2.40 -1.88
N VAL A 28 -8.38 1.31 -2.46
CA VAL A 28 -8.88 -0.05 -2.20
C VAL A 28 -8.56 -0.47 -0.77
N MET A 29 -7.35 -0.16 -0.31
CA MET A 29 -6.90 -0.40 1.05
C MET A 29 -7.84 0.29 2.06
N SER A 30 -8.03 1.61 1.99
CA SER A 30 -8.89 2.34 2.92
C SER A 30 -10.35 1.85 2.89
N THR A 31 -10.91 1.67 1.69
CA THR A 31 -12.27 1.13 1.52
C THR A 31 -12.42 -0.25 2.14
N GLY A 32 -11.40 -1.11 2.01
CA GLY A 32 -11.41 -2.44 2.59
C GLY A 32 -11.29 -2.43 4.11
N ILE A 33 -10.49 -1.52 4.70
CA ILE A 33 -10.39 -1.37 6.16
C ILE A 33 -11.76 -0.98 6.72
N VAL A 34 -12.39 0.04 6.12
CA VAL A 34 -13.72 0.51 6.55
C VAL A 34 -14.78 -0.56 6.36
N SER A 35 -14.74 -1.33 5.27
CA SER A 35 -15.65 -2.45 5.04
C SER A 35 -15.52 -3.53 6.11
N LEU A 36 -14.30 -3.94 6.44
CA LEU A 36 -14.05 -4.94 7.49
C LEU A 36 -14.47 -4.42 8.87
N ALA A 37 -14.15 -3.16 9.18
CA ALA A 37 -14.58 -2.54 10.44
C ALA A 37 -16.11 -2.44 10.55
N ALA A 38 -16.80 -2.04 9.47
CA ALA A 38 -18.26 -2.03 9.40
C ALA A 38 -18.84 -3.43 9.63
N ASN A 39 -18.21 -4.46 9.09
CA ASN A 39 -18.62 -5.85 9.32
C ASN A 39 -18.45 -6.26 10.79
N LEU A 40 -17.37 -5.85 11.45
CA LEU A 40 -17.12 -6.12 12.87
C LEU A 40 -18.10 -5.39 13.81
N LEU A 41 -18.72 -4.30 13.33
CA LEU A 41 -19.74 -3.52 14.05
C LEU A 41 -21.17 -3.90 13.62
N ASP A 42 -21.35 -5.06 12.98
CA ASP A 42 -22.64 -5.56 12.48
C ASP A 42 -23.36 -4.63 11.46
N MET A 43 -22.64 -3.66 10.88
CA MET A 43 -23.14 -2.77 9.82
C MET A 43 -23.06 -3.47 8.45
N VAL A 44 -23.75 -4.61 8.30
CA VAL A 44 -23.61 -5.54 7.17
C VAL A 44 -23.83 -4.88 5.81
N LEU A 45 -24.86 -4.02 5.67
CA LEU A 45 -25.17 -3.36 4.40
C LEU A 45 -24.01 -2.46 3.93
N LEU A 46 -23.41 -1.70 4.86
CA LEU A 46 -22.28 -0.82 4.57
C LEU A 46 -21.04 -1.66 4.20
N ALA A 47 -20.78 -2.72 4.97
CA ALA A 47 -19.66 -3.62 4.74
C ALA A 47 -19.71 -4.24 3.33
N GLN A 48 -20.86 -4.80 2.95
CA GLN A 48 -21.09 -5.43 1.64
C GLN A 48 -21.03 -4.41 0.50
N SER A 49 -21.60 -3.21 0.69
CA SER A 49 -21.55 -2.15 -0.33
C SER A 49 -20.11 -1.73 -0.64
N LEU A 50 -19.30 -1.51 0.41
CA LEU A 50 -17.89 -1.15 0.26
C LEU A 50 -17.06 -2.31 -0.34
N PHE A 51 -17.41 -3.55 -0.04
CA PHE A 51 -16.77 -4.71 -0.67
C PHE A 51 -17.04 -4.79 -2.17
N VAL A 52 -18.29 -4.59 -2.60
CA VAL A 52 -18.66 -4.54 -4.03
C VAL A 52 -17.91 -3.40 -4.74
N LEU A 53 -17.78 -2.23 -4.11
CA LEU A 53 -16.97 -1.14 -4.67
C LEU A 53 -15.50 -1.55 -4.83
N ASN A 54 -14.93 -2.25 -3.85
CA ASN A 54 -13.57 -2.75 -3.92
C ASN A 54 -13.34 -3.78 -5.04
N ILE A 55 -14.32 -4.64 -5.31
CA ILE A 55 -14.30 -5.57 -6.46
C ILE A 55 -14.20 -4.80 -7.78
N VAL A 56 -14.71 -3.57 -7.86
CA VAL A 56 -14.61 -2.70 -9.04
C VAL A 56 -13.31 -1.88 -9.05
N PHE A 57 -12.97 -1.23 -7.93
CA PHE A 57 -11.79 -0.35 -7.85
C PHE A 57 -10.48 -1.11 -8.09
N TYR A 58 -10.35 -2.31 -7.54
CA TYR A 58 -9.13 -3.10 -7.64
C TYR A 58 -8.73 -3.45 -9.09
N PRO A 59 -9.59 -4.07 -9.92
CA PRO A 59 -9.24 -4.36 -11.32
C PRO A 59 -9.06 -3.08 -12.15
N VAL A 60 -9.83 -2.02 -11.88
CA VAL A 60 -9.64 -0.72 -12.57
C VAL A 60 -8.24 -0.17 -12.32
N LEU A 61 -7.78 -0.15 -11.05
CA LEU A 61 -6.45 0.30 -10.72
C LEU A 61 -5.36 -0.60 -11.30
N TRP A 62 -5.57 -1.92 -11.34
CA TRP A 62 -4.65 -2.83 -12.03
C TRP A 62 -4.50 -2.51 -13.51
N VAL A 63 -5.62 -2.26 -14.21
CA VAL A 63 -5.59 -1.84 -15.61
C VAL A 63 -4.82 -0.53 -15.77
N LEU A 64 -5.06 0.46 -14.91
CA LEU A 64 -4.36 1.74 -14.97
C LEU A 64 -2.84 1.59 -14.69
N TYR A 65 -2.45 0.78 -13.72
CA TYR A 65 -1.04 0.49 -13.44
C TYR A 65 -0.38 -0.29 -14.59
N ALA A 66 -1.09 -1.25 -15.19
CA ALA A 66 -0.59 -1.99 -16.36
C ALA A 66 -0.42 -1.06 -17.57
N LEU A 67 -1.37 -0.15 -17.81
CA LEU A 67 -1.26 0.87 -18.86
C LEU A 67 -0.10 1.82 -18.58
N ARG A 68 0.09 2.26 -17.33
CA ARG A 68 1.22 3.09 -16.91
C ARG A 68 2.55 2.37 -17.09
N LEU A 69 2.64 1.10 -16.72
CA LEU A 69 3.81 0.24 -16.93
C LEU A 69 4.06 -0.06 -18.41
N LYS A 70 3.06 0.00 -19.29
CA LYS A 70 3.27 -0.18 -20.73
C LYS A 70 3.78 1.10 -21.40
N HIS A 71 3.15 2.25 -21.11
CA HIS A 71 3.40 3.51 -21.84
C HIS A 71 4.41 4.42 -21.14
N TYR A 72 4.54 4.35 -19.81
CA TYR A 72 5.31 5.29 -18.99
C TYR A 72 6.27 4.55 -18.03
N ARG A 73 6.93 3.49 -18.52
CA ARG A 73 7.90 2.67 -17.76
C ARG A 73 8.94 3.50 -17.01
N ARG A 74 9.54 4.47 -17.71
CA ARG A 74 10.59 5.33 -17.15
C ARG A 74 10.06 6.15 -15.99
N ALA A 75 8.88 6.75 -16.12
CA ALA A 75 8.26 7.52 -15.03
C ALA A 75 7.93 6.62 -13.83
N MET A 76 7.43 5.41 -14.07
CA MET A 76 7.14 4.45 -12.99
C MET A 76 8.40 3.97 -12.26
N LEU A 77 9.51 3.72 -12.96
CA LEU A 77 10.79 3.37 -12.35
C LEU A 77 11.41 4.54 -11.59
N LEU A 78 11.27 5.77 -12.10
CA LEU A 78 11.69 6.98 -11.38
C LEU A 78 10.94 7.11 -10.06
N ASP A 79 9.61 6.94 -10.08
CA ASP A 79 8.79 6.94 -8.87
C ASP A 79 9.18 5.82 -7.89
N LEU A 80 9.51 4.63 -8.37
CA LEU A 80 9.89 3.50 -7.52
C LEU A 80 11.27 3.73 -6.85
N SER A 81 12.18 4.45 -7.51
CA SER A 81 13.50 4.83 -6.98
C SER A 81 13.49 6.12 -6.15
N ASP A 82 12.33 6.73 -5.98
CA ASP A 82 12.13 7.94 -5.20
C ASP A 82 11.80 7.59 -3.73
N HIS A 83 12.44 8.29 -2.78
CA HIS A 83 12.30 7.98 -1.36
C HIS A 83 10.93 8.37 -0.79
N LEU A 84 10.25 9.35 -1.38
CA LEU A 84 8.97 9.86 -0.91
C LEU A 84 7.79 9.20 -1.62
N ARG A 85 7.95 8.85 -2.90
CA ARG A 85 6.90 8.27 -3.74
C ARG A 85 6.97 6.74 -3.79
N GLY A 86 8.17 6.17 -3.76
CA GLY A 86 8.39 4.72 -3.88
C GLY A 86 7.65 3.89 -2.84
N PRO A 87 7.64 4.26 -1.54
CA PRO A 87 6.85 3.55 -0.54
C PRO A 87 5.36 3.45 -0.86
N GLY A 88 4.83 4.39 -1.67
CA GLY A 88 3.44 4.37 -2.13
C GLY A 88 3.03 3.07 -2.83
N PHE A 89 3.95 2.41 -3.54
CA PHE A 89 3.67 1.14 -4.23
C PHE A 89 3.29 0.01 -3.27
N PHE A 90 3.70 0.05 -2.00
CA PHE A 90 3.31 -0.97 -1.02
C PHE A 90 1.81 -0.96 -0.70
N THR A 91 1.08 0.12 -1.03
CA THR A 91 -0.39 0.12 -0.97
C THR A 91 -1.01 -0.97 -1.85
N LEU A 92 -0.33 -1.38 -2.93
CA LEU A 92 -0.78 -2.48 -3.78
C LEU A 92 -0.80 -3.82 -3.02
N VAL A 93 0.23 -4.11 -2.22
CA VAL A 93 0.29 -5.32 -1.38
C VAL A 93 -0.82 -5.28 -0.34
N ALA A 94 -0.91 -4.17 0.38
CA ALA A 94 -1.90 -3.99 1.43
C ALA A 94 -3.34 -4.12 0.90
N ALA A 95 -3.65 -3.47 -0.24
CA ALA A 95 -4.95 -3.58 -0.91
C ALA A 95 -5.26 -5.01 -1.35
N THR A 96 -4.27 -5.72 -1.89
CA THR A 96 -4.41 -7.12 -2.32
C THR A 96 -4.74 -8.02 -1.12
N SER A 97 -3.99 -7.89 -0.02
CA SER A 97 -4.25 -8.63 1.21
C SER A 97 -5.64 -8.33 1.78
N LEU A 98 -6.05 -7.06 1.77
CA LEU A 98 -7.34 -6.65 2.30
C LEU A 98 -8.52 -7.19 1.49
N LEU A 99 -8.40 -7.20 0.15
CA LEU A 99 -9.42 -7.78 -0.71
C LEU A 99 -9.51 -9.30 -0.50
N GLY A 100 -8.38 -9.95 -0.21
CA GLY A 100 -8.34 -11.34 0.25
C GLY A 100 -9.08 -11.54 1.58
N SER A 101 -8.84 -10.67 2.57
CA SER A 101 -9.54 -10.71 3.85
C SER A 101 -11.05 -10.48 3.70
N GLN A 102 -11.46 -9.53 2.87
CA GLN A 102 -12.88 -9.29 2.57
C GLN A 102 -13.51 -10.50 1.87
N SER A 103 -12.82 -11.11 0.89
CA SER A 103 -13.31 -12.30 0.19
C SER A 103 -13.52 -13.48 1.14
N LEU A 104 -12.66 -13.63 2.14
CA LEU A 104 -12.79 -14.67 3.16
C LEU A 104 -13.91 -14.38 4.17
N LEU A 105 -14.02 -13.13 4.63
CA LEU A 105 -14.90 -12.78 5.75
C LEU A 105 -16.32 -12.41 5.31
N LEU A 106 -16.50 -11.82 4.13
CA LEU A 106 -17.80 -11.32 3.64
C LEU A 106 -18.41 -12.22 2.56
N ALA A 107 -17.58 -12.97 1.81
CA ALA A 107 -18.03 -13.88 0.74
C ALA A 107 -17.74 -15.35 1.03
N ASP A 108 -17.15 -15.67 2.19
CA ASP A 108 -16.80 -17.03 2.63
C ASP A 108 -15.98 -17.86 1.62
N SER A 109 -15.22 -17.18 0.74
CA SER A 109 -14.46 -17.84 -0.33
C SER A 109 -12.98 -18.02 0.06
N VAL A 110 -12.67 -19.18 0.62
CA VAL A 110 -11.28 -19.60 0.92
C VAL A 110 -10.40 -19.63 -0.34
N PRO A 111 -10.83 -20.18 -1.50
CA PRO A 111 -9.99 -20.21 -2.70
C PRO A 111 -9.61 -18.81 -3.21
N THR A 112 -10.57 -17.88 -3.19
CA THR A 112 -10.32 -16.49 -3.61
C THR A 112 -9.36 -15.78 -2.64
N ALA A 113 -9.54 -15.98 -1.34
CA ALA A 113 -8.65 -15.42 -0.33
C ALA A 113 -7.21 -15.98 -0.46
N LEU A 114 -7.07 -17.28 -0.74
CA LEU A 114 -5.77 -17.90 -1.03
C LEU A 114 -5.11 -17.32 -2.28
N ALA A 115 -5.88 -17.12 -3.37
CA ALA A 115 -5.36 -16.51 -4.59
C ALA A 115 -4.84 -15.09 -4.34
N PHE A 116 -5.58 -14.28 -3.58
CA PHE A 116 -5.13 -12.95 -3.16
C PHE A 116 -3.94 -13.01 -2.22
N TRP A 117 -3.86 -13.99 -1.32
CA TRP A 117 -2.71 -14.19 -0.45
C TRP A 117 -1.43 -14.47 -1.24
N VAL A 118 -1.49 -15.40 -2.21
CA VAL A 118 -0.35 -15.72 -3.08
C VAL A 118 0.06 -14.49 -3.89
N LEU A 119 -0.90 -13.78 -4.48
CA LEU A 119 -0.62 -12.56 -5.23
C LEU A 119 0.02 -11.49 -4.33
N ALA A 120 -0.51 -11.25 -3.13
CA ALA A 120 0.05 -10.30 -2.18
C ALA A 120 1.48 -10.67 -1.78
N LEU A 121 1.75 -11.96 -1.57
CA LEU A 121 3.09 -12.45 -1.24
C LEU A 121 4.08 -12.19 -2.38
N LEU A 122 3.70 -12.51 -3.62
CA LEU A 122 4.54 -12.25 -4.80
C LEU A 122 4.82 -10.76 -4.98
N LEU A 123 3.80 -9.91 -4.79
CA LEU A 123 3.94 -8.46 -4.86
C LEU A 123 4.83 -7.92 -3.74
N TRP A 124 4.68 -8.45 -2.52
CA TRP A 124 5.49 -8.06 -1.37
C TRP A 124 6.95 -8.41 -1.57
N VAL A 125 7.26 -9.64 -2.01
CA VAL A 125 8.63 -10.04 -2.33
C VAL A 125 9.18 -9.13 -3.43
N GLY A 126 8.46 -9.01 -4.55
CA GLY A 126 8.91 -8.21 -5.69
C GLY A 126 9.18 -6.75 -5.32
N LEU A 127 8.25 -6.10 -4.61
CA LEU A 127 8.39 -4.70 -4.21
C LEU A 127 9.44 -4.50 -3.13
N THR A 128 9.49 -5.36 -2.11
CA THR A 128 10.48 -5.24 -1.02
C THR A 128 11.89 -5.31 -1.58
N TYR A 129 12.20 -6.36 -2.34
CA TYR A 129 13.54 -6.50 -2.92
C TYR A 129 13.84 -5.38 -3.92
N THR A 130 12.92 -5.08 -4.84
CA THR A 130 13.16 -4.03 -5.85
C THR A 130 13.37 -2.65 -5.21
N PHE A 131 12.46 -2.24 -4.32
CA PHE A 131 12.52 -0.92 -3.68
C PHE A 131 13.78 -0.75 -2.84
N PHE A 132 14.04 -1.66 -1.91
CA PHE A 132 15.21 -1.54 -1.04
C PHE A 132 16.51 -1.69 -1.80
N THR A 133 16.59 -2.54 -2.84
CA THR A 133 17.77 -2.60 -3.71
C THR A 133 17.98 -1.26 -4.42
N LEU A 134 16.95 -0.69 -5.07
CA LEU A 134 17.06 0.58 -5.78
C LEU A 134 17.53 1.71 -4.87
N LEU A 135 17.00 1.80 -3.64
CA LEU A 135 17.43 2.83 -2.69
C LEU A 135 18.83 2.57 -2.12
N THR A 136 19.24 1.31 -1.97
CA THR A 136 20.55 0.93 -1.45
C THR A 136 21.65 1.30 -2.45
N VAL A 137 21.48 0.98 -3.74
CA VAL A 137 22.49 1.19 -4.79
C VAL A 137 22.50 2.62 -5.36
N LYS A 138 21.49 3.44 -5.04
CA LYS A 138 21.42 4.83 -5.50
C LYS A 138 22.62 5.63 -4.97
N GLU A 139 23.42 6.20 -5.86
CA GLU A 139 24.61 6.99 -5.48
C GLU A 139 24.23 8.27 -4.73
N HIS A 140 23.25 9.02 -5.25
CA HIS A 140 22.82 10.29 -4.72
C HIS A 140 21.51 10.13 -3.93
N LYS A 141 21.61 10.22 -2.60
CA LYS A 141 20.48 10.03 -1.68
C LYS A 141 20.13 11.36 -1.01
N PRO A 142 18.83 11.68 -0.83
CA PRO A 142 18.44 12.85 -0.06
C PRO A 142 18.88 12.71 1.40
N PRO A 143 19.11 13.82 2.11
CA PRO A 143 19.35 13.78 3.55
C PRO A 143 18.11 13.26 4.29
N LEU A 144 18.30 12.77 5.52
CA LEU A 144 17.24 12.11 6.30
C LEU A 144 15.97 12.98 6.44
N ASN A 145 16.12 14.28 6.67
CA ASN A 145 15.02 15.23 6.82
C ASN A 145 14.16 15.41 5.56
N GLU A 146 14.65 15.02 4.40
CA GLU A 146 13.93 15.07 3.11
C GLU A 146 13.61 13.68 2.56
N GLY A 147 14.32 12.64 3.02
CA GLY A 147 14.18 11.28 2.51
C GLY A 147 13.16 10.41 3.25
N ILE A 148 12.79 10.73 4.49
CA ILE A 148 11.85 9.91 5.27
C ILE A 148 10.57 10.68 5.65
N ASN A 149 9.44 10.02 5.55
CA ASN A 149 8.14 10.49 6.01
C ASN A 149 7.27 9.29 6.40
N GLY A 150 6.03 9.53 6.87
CA GLY A 150 5.11 8.45 7.24
C GLY A 150 4.76 7.48 6.11
N GLY A 151 4.99 7.83 4.85
CA GLY A 151 4.82 6.92 3.70
C GLY A 151 5.70 5.68 3.79
N TRP A 152 6.86 5.75 4.46
CA TRP A 152 7.73 4.58 4.68
C TRP A 152 7.07 3.49 5.52
N LEU A 153 6.10 3.85 6.38
CA LEU A 153 5.32 2.88 7.13
C LEU A 153 4.44 2.00 6.24
N LEU A 154 4.22 2.35 4.96
CA LEU A 154 3.51 1.48 4.03
C LEU A 154 4.21 0.14 3.81
N ALA A 155 5.54 0.08 3.90
CA ALA A 155 6.28 -1.19 3.86
C ALA A 155 5.95 -2.08 5.08
N VAL A 156 5.74 -1.47 6.25
CA VAL A 156 5.27 -2.14 7.46
C VAL A 156 3.83 -2.61 7.26
N VAL A 157 2.93 -1.72 6.83
CA VAL A 157 1.51 -2.02 6.62
C VAL A 157 1.33 -3.18 5.63
N ALA A 158 2.08 -3.20 4.53
CA ALA A 158 2.08 -4.30 3.58
C ALA A 158 2.55 -5.64 4.18
N THR A 159 3.54 -5.61 5.06
CA THR A 159 4.03 -6.82 5.75
C THR A 159 3.00 -7.31 6.78
N GLN A 160 2.41 -6.39 7.54
CA GLN A 160 1.39 -6.70 8.53
C GLN A 160 0.09 -7.20 7.89
N SER A 161 -0.30 -6.69 6.71
CA SER A 161 -1.48 -7.17 5.99
C SER A 161 -1.34 -8.63 5.55
N LEU A 162 -0.13 -9.06 5.17
CA LEU A 162 0.17 -10.47 4.92
C LEU A 162 0.05 -11.31 6.19
N ALA A 163 0.55 -10.83 7.33
CA ALA A 163 0.42 -11.53 8.60
C ALA A 163 -1.07 -11.75 8.97
N VAL A 164 -1.88 -10.71 8.84
CA VAL A 164 -3.33 -10.76 9.13
C VAL A 164 -4.05 -11.74 8.19
N LEU A 165 -3.86 -11.64 6.86
CA LEU A 165 -4.52 -12.54 5.92
C LEU A 165 -4.11 -14.01 6.14
N SER A 166 -2.84 -14.25 6.47
CA SER A 166 -2.33 -15.59 6.80
C SER A 166 -3.02 -16.18 8.03
N ALA A 167 -3.14 -15.40 9.11
CA ALA A 167 -3.82 -15.83 10.32
C ALA A 167 -5.31 -16.12 10.08
N LEU A 168 -5.98 -15.27 9.28
CA LEU A 168 -7.38 -15.48 8.90
C LEU A 168 -7.57 -16.77 8.09
N LEU A 169 -6.69 -17.04 7.11
CA LEU A 169 -6.69 -18.29 6.34
C LEU A 169 -6.40 -19.51 7.22
N ALA A 170 -5.45 -19.41 8.15
CA ALA A 170 -5.11 -20.48 9.08
C ALA A 170 -6.30 -20.88 9.98
N ALA A 171 -7.20 -19.95 10.27
CA ALA A 171 -8.43 -20.22 11.02
C ALA A 171 -9.47 -21.02 10.22
N ARG A 172 -9.38 -21.03 8.88
CA ARG A 172 -10.34 -21.68 7.97
C ARG A 172 -9.81 -22.97 7.33
N ILE A 173 -8.52 -23.25 7.43
CA ILE A 173 -7.85 -24.40 6.81
C ILE A 173 -7.47 -25.44 7.89
N GLY A 174 -7.53 -26.73 7.53
CA GLY A 174 -7.10 -27.83 8.39
C GLY A 174 -5.58 -28.03 8.47
N GLN A 175 -5.14 -29.07 9.20
CA GLN A 175 -3.73 -29.46 9.23
C GLN A 175 -3.32 -30.18 7.92
N PRO A 176 -2.06 -30.06 7.45
CA PRO A 176 -0.93 -29.33 8.07
C PRO A 176 -0.85 -27.83 7.73
N GLY A 177 -1.60 -27.36 6.71
CA GLY A 177 -1.49 -25.98 6.21
C GLY A 177 -1.78 -24.90 7.26
N LYS A 178 -2.62 -25.21 8.26
CA LYS A 178 -2.85 -24.34 9.42
C LYS A 178 -1.58 -23.99 10.19
N LEU A 179 -0.68 -24.95 10.41
CA LEU A 179 0.56 -24.71 11.15
C LEU A 179 1.51 -23.81 10.35
N GLU A 180 1.67 -24.09 9.06
CA GLU A 180 2.53 -23.33 8.16
C GLU A 180 2.08 -21.87 8.03
N LEU A 181 0.77 -21.65 7.85
CA LEU A 181 0.20 -20.30 7.74
C LEU A 181 0.32 -19.51 9.06
N ASN A 182 0.15 -20.15 10.22
CA ASN A 182 0.34 -19.50 11.51
C ASN A 182 1.82 -19.14 11.76
N PHE A 183 2.74 -20.04 11.41
CA PHE A 183 4.17 -19.77 11.52
C PHE A 183 4.59 -18.61 10.59
N PHE A 184 4.09 -18.62 9.36
CA PHE A 184 4.30 -17.53 8.41
C PHE A 184 3.69 -16.22 8.93
N ALA A 185 2.47 -16.24 9.46
CA ALA A 185 1.82 -15.08 10.06
C ALA A 185 2.66 -14.47 11.19
N LEU A 186 3.14 -15.31 12.10
CA LEU A 186 3.99 -14.87 13.22
C LEU A 186 5.31 -14.28 12.73
N SER A 187 5.93 -14.89 11.72
CA SER A 187 7.18 -14.43 11.13
C SER A 187 7.02 -13.06 10.45
N MET A 188 5.95 -12.86 9.67
CA MET A 188 5.62 -11.58 9.06
C MET A 188 5.28 -10.52 10.12
N TRP A 189 4.57 -10.91 11.19
CA TRP A 189 4.25 -10.00 12.29
C TRP A 189 5.50 -9.51 13.02
N LEU A 190 6.44 -10.42 13.36
CA LEU A 190 7.72 -10.08 13.99
C LEU A 190 8.60 -9.22 13.09
N TRP A 191 8.69 -9.58 11.80
CA TRP A 191 9.43 -8.79 10.81
C TRP A 191 8.86 -7.38 10.69
N GLY A 192 7.54 -7.27 10.48
CA GLY A 192 6.85 -5.99 10.37
C GLY A 192 6.99 -5.17 11.65
N GLY A 193 6.93 -5.80 12.82
CA GLY A 193 7.12 -5.14 14.12
C GLY A 193 8.52 -4.57 14.28
N MET A 194 9.56 -5.32 13.91
CA MET A 194 10.93 -4.80 13.94
C MET A 194 11.13 -3.65 12.95
N LEU A 195 10.62 -3.80 11.71
CA LEU A 195 10.67 -2.73 10.70
C LEU A 195 9.93 -1.47 11.18
N TYR A 196 8.79 -1.64 11.84
CA TYR A 196 8.04 -0.53 12.45
C TYR A 196 8.88 0.23 13.46
N ILE A 197 9.48 -0.46 14.43
CA ILE A 197 10.31 0.17 15.48
C ILE A 197 11.42 1.01 14.84
N TRP A 198 12.10 0.50 13.81
CA TRP A 198 13.11 1.25 13.09
C TRP A 198 12.54 2.48 12.36
N MET A 199 11.48 2.31 11.57
CA MET A 199 10.92 3.39 10.78
C MET A 199 10.32 4.49 11.65
N ILE A 200 9.52 4.13 12.66
CA ILE A 200 8.87 5.11 13.54
C ILE A 200 9.90 5.89 14.36
N SER A 201 11.00 5.25 14.79
CA SER A 201 12.07 5.95 15.50
C SER A 201 12.76 7.00 14.63
N LEU A 202 13.03 6.68 13.36
CA LEU A 202 13.63 7.63 12.41
C LEU A 202 12.67 8.77 12.04
N ILE A 203 11.38 8.47 11.88
CA ILE A 203 10.35 9.48 11.61
C ILE A 203 10.18 10.41 12.82
N PHE A 204 10.12 9.85 14.03
CA PHE A 204 10.05 10.61 15.27
C PHE A 204 11.27 11.51 15.46
N TYR A 205 12.47 10.98 15.20
CA TYR A 205 13.71 11.76 15.19
C TYR A 205 13.63 12.90 14.17
N ARG A 206 13.17 12.63 12.94
CA ARG A 206 12.96 13.66 11.92
C ARG A 206 12.07 14.79 12.43
N TYR A 207 10.91 14.47 13.01
CA TYR A 207 9.94 15.47 13.46
C TYR A 207 10.37 16.24 14.71
N THR A 208 11.16 15.62 15.59
CA THR A 208 11.58 16.25 16.84
C THR A 208 12.77 17.19 16.63
N PHE A 209 13.71 16.82 15.76
CA PHE A 209 15.00 17.50 15.68
C PHE A 209 15.18 18.37 14.43
N PHE A 210 14.37 18.18 13.38
CA PHE A 210 14.42 19.04 12.19
C PHE A 210 13.22 20.00 12.14
N ARG A 211 13.35 21.04 11.32
CA ARG A 211 12.30 22.05 11.15
C ARG A 211 11.03 21.40 10.59
N PHE A 212 9.96 21.49 11.36
CA PHE A 212 8.64 21.06 10.95
C PHE A 212 7.91 22.23 10.28
N SER A 213 7.55 22.08 9.01
CA SER A 213 6.81 23.09 8.25
C SER A 213 5.31 22.76 8.17
N PRO A 214 4.42 23.74 7.96
CA PRO A 214 3.00 23.45 7.74
C PRO A 214 2.73 22.52 6.55
N ALA A 215 3.62 22.50 5.55
CA ALA A 215 3.53 21.58 4.42
C ALA A 215 3.85 20.12 4.79
N ASP A 216 4.49 19.86 5.94
CA ASP A 216 4.75 18.51 6.45
C ASP A 216 3.48 17.84 7.03
N LEU A 217 2.41 18.61 7.28
CA LEU A 217 1.07 18.08 7.61
C LEU A 217 0.32 17.55 6.37
N ALA A 218 1.06 16.94 5.45
CA ALA A 218 0.55 16.35 4.22
C ALA A 218 -0.06 14.95 4.46
N PRO A 219 -0.77 14.36 3.48
CA PRO A 219 -1.34 13.01 3.61
C PRO A 219 -0.42 11.93 4.24
N PRO A 220 0.90 11.87 3.96
CA PRO A 220 1.80 10.92 4.61
C PRO A 220 1.94 11.10 6.13
N TYR A 221 1.68 12.29 6.68
CA TYR A 221 1.70 12.51 8.13
C TYR A 221 0.62 11.70 8.85
N TRP A 222 -0.57 11.58 8.27
CA TRP A 222 -1.68 10.82 8.84
C TRP A 222 -1.41 9.32 8.92
N ILE A 223 -0.50 8.81 8.08
CA ILE A 223 -0.08 7.41 8.15
C ILE A 223 0.61 7.13 9.49
N ASN A 224 1.23 8.13 10.14
CA ASN A 224 1.82 7.95 11.46
C ASN A 224 0.78 7.74 12.59
N MET A 225 -0.50 8.02 12.32
CA MET A 225 -1.58 7.83 13.30
C MET A 225 -2.14 6.39 13.28
N GLY A 226 -1.83 5.61 12.24
CA GLY A 226 -2.30 4.23 12.07
C GLY A 226 -1.24 3.22 12.51
#